data_AF-A0A7Z8JXN9-F1
#
_entry.id   AF-A0A7Z8JXN9-F1
#
_cell.length_a   1.000
_cell.length_b   1.000
_cell.length_c   1.000
_cell.angle_alpha   90.00
_cell.angle_beta   90.00
_cell.angle_gamma   90.00
#
_symmetry.space_group_name_H-M   'P 1'
#
loop_
_entity.id
_entity.type
_entity.pdbx_description
1 polymer ?
#
loop_
_entity_poly.entity_id
_entity_poly.type
_entity_poly.pdbx_seq_one_letter_code
_entity_poly.pdbx_strand_id
1 'polypeptide(L)'
;TYSGAATGIDYAMGVLTADLGSDLLDPASWTKSPTPVFVSDPAAGQYGPGHNSFTELPDGTPVLVYHARTYTEIVGDPLRDPNRHARAQVLPFDDHGNPVWGTPVPDTRPVPTSTDVLGPAGV
;
A
#
# COMPACT_ATOMS: atom_id res chain seq x y z
N THR A 1 0.16 4.74 10.10
CA THR A 1 1.10 4.10 9.16
C THR A 1 1.87 5.16 8.40
N TYR A 2 2.94 4.78 7.73
CA TYR A 2 3.72 5.66 6.85
C TYR A 2 4.34 4.80 5.73
N SER A 3 4.91 5.43 4.70
CA SER A 3 5.69 4.73 3.67
C SER A 3 7.16 5.10 3.73
N GLY A 4 8.03 4.16 3.36
CA GLY A 4 9.48 4.35 3.28
C GLY A 4 10.05 3.91 1.94
N ALA A 5 11.33 4.23 1.71
CA ALA A 5 12.06 4.05 0.45
C ALA A 5 11.57 4.95 -0.71
N ALA A 6 12.17 4.79 -1.89
CA ALA A 6 11.79 5.49 -3.11
C ALA A 6 10.46 4.95 -3.66
N THR A 7 9.76 5.72 -4.50
CA THR A 7 8.46 5.33 -5.10
C THR A 7 8.59 4.33 -6.28
N GLY A 8 9.51 3.38 -6.14
CA GLY A 8 9.72 2.24 -7.05
C GLY A 8 9.25 0.93 -6.41
N ILE A 9 9.83 -0.20 -6.82
CA ILE A 9 9.47 -1.53 -6.28
C ILE A 9 9.73 -1.68 -4.77
N ASP A 10 10.69 -0.93 -4.24
CA ASP A 10 11.07 -0.97 -2.82
C ASP A 10 10.12 -0.17 -1.91
N TYR A 11 9.15 0.54 -2.49
CA TYR A 11 8.19 1.31 -1.71
C TYR A 11 7.36 0.37 -0.83
N ALA A 12 7.34 0.66 0.46
CA ALA A 12 6.71 -0.22 1.44
C ALA A 12 6.11 0.59 2.60
N MET A 13 5.15 -0.01 3.30
CA MET A 13 4.51 0.61 4.45
C MET A 13 5.12 0.15 5.77
N GLY A 14 5.33 1.10 6.68
CA GLY A 14 5.62 0.86 8.09
C GLY A 14 4.48 1.33 8.99
N VAL A 15 4.59 0.97 10.27
CA VAL A 15 3.64 1.40 11.31
C VAL A 15 4.40 1.86 12.55
N LEU A 16 3.86 2.91 13.17
CA LEU A 16 4.18 3.32 14.53
C LEU A 16 2.93 3.05 15.37
N THR A 17 3.10 2.45 16.54
CA THR A 17 2.02 2.13 17.48
C THR A 17 2.28 2.87 18.79
N ALA A 18 1.22 3.43 19.38
CA ALA A 18 1.23 4.05 20.70
C ALA A 18 -0.02 3.60 21.47
N ASP A 19 0.08 3.52 22.80
CA ASP A 19 -1.04 3.15 23.65
C ASP A 19 -2.10 4.26 23.67
N LEU A 20 -3.37 3.86 23.76
CA LEU A 20 -4.46 4.83 23.90
C LEU A 20 -4.28 5.58 25.23
N GLY A 21 -4.10 6.90 25.15
CA GLY A 21 -3.92 7.78 26.31
C GLY A 21 -2.47 8.12 26.66
N SER A 22 -1.48 7.62 25.91
CA SER A 22 -0.08 8.08 26.05
C SER A 22 0.10 9.51 25.54
N ASP A 23 1.19 10.18 25.93
CA ASP A 23 1.55 11.47 25.35
C ASP A 23 2.04 11.28 23.91
N LEU A 24 1.19 11.60 22.92
CA LEU A 24 1.51 11.44 21.50
C LEU A 24 2.60 12.40 21.02
N LEU A 25 2.92 13.45 21.79
CA LEU A 25 4.02 14.37 21.49
C LEU A 25 5.36 13.87 22.03
N ASP A 26 5.37 12.87 22.92
CA ASP A 26 6.59 12.20 23.36
C ASP A 26 6.97 11.09 22.36
N PRO A 27 8.13 11.17 21.68
CA PRO A 27 8.61 10.11 20.81
C PRO A 27 8.74 8.74 21.50
N ALA A 28 8.96 8.70 22.81
CA ALA A 28 9.07 7.45 23.57
C ALA A 28 7.74 6.69 23.67
N SER A 29 6.60 7.36 23.43
CA SER A 29 5.28 6.71 23.36
C SER A 29 5.09 5.87 22.10
N TRP A 30 5.95 6.02 21.08
CA TRP A 30 5.80 5.38 19.79
C TRP A 30 6.76 4.21 19.60
N THR A 31 6.22 3.02 19.39
CA THR A 31 6.98 1.83 18.98
C THR A 31 6.96 1.69 17.46
N LYS A 32 8.13 1.65 16.83
CA LYS A 32 8.28 1.43 15.39
C LYS A 32 8.35 -0.07 15.07
N SER A 33 7.56 -0.53 14.10
CA SER A 33 7.69 -1.90 13.58
C SER A 33 9.10 -2.16 13.03
N PRO A 34 9.76 -3.28 13.39
CA PRO A 34 11.12 -3.58 12.94
C PRO A 34 11.20 -3.88 11.44
N THR A 35 10.10 -4.36 10.85
CA THR A 35 9.98 -4.68 9.43
C THR A 35 8.78 -3.94 8.81
N PRO A 36 8.78 -3.73 7.48
CA PRO A 36 7.60 -3.23 6.79
C PRO A 36 6.41 -4.18 7.00
N VAL A 37 5.21 -3.60 7.10
CA VAL A 37 3.97 -4.34 7.31
C VAL A 37 3.22 -4.64 6.01
N PHE A 38 3.57 -3.94 4.92
CA PHE A 38 2.95 -4.12 3.61
C PHE A 38 3.99 -3.83 2.52
N VAL A 39 4.23 -4.80 1.63
CA VAL A 39 5.34 -4.81 0.67
C VAL A 39 4.88 -5.31 -0.69
N SER A 40 5.73 -5.17 -1.70
CA SER A 40 5.55 -5.78 -3.01
C SER A 40 5.33 -7.30 -2.93
N ASP A 41 4.43 -7.79 -3.77
CA ASP A 41 4.12 -9.21 -3.90
C ASP A 41 4.13 -9.64 -5.39
N PRO A 42 5.22 -10.30 -5.84
CA PRO A 42 5.31 -10.83 -7.19
C PRO A 42 4.23 -11.85 -7.54
N ALA A 43 3.72 -12.62 -6.57
CA ALA A 43 2.66 -13.61 -6.83
C ALA A 43 1.31 -12.93 -7.11
N ALA A 44 1.10 -11.73 -6.55
CA ALA A 44 -0.07 -10.89 -6.83
C ALA A 44 0.15 -9.90 -8.00
N GLY A 45 1.37 -9.79 -8.51
CA GLY A 45 1.74 -8.82 -9.54
C GLY A 45 1.67 -7.37 -9.04
N GLN A 46 1.93 -7.14 -7.75
CA GLN A 46 1.78 -5.82 -7.11
C GLN A 46 3.11 -5.30 -6.60
N TYR A 47 3.49 -4.09 -7.02
CA TYR A 47 4.81 -3.53 -6.74
C TYR A 47 4.73 -2.12 -6.17
N GLY A 48 5.51 -1.90 -5.11
CA GLY A 48 5.63 -0.61 -4.43
C GLY A 48 4.36 -0.13 -3.74
N PRO A 49 3.65 -0.93 -2.92
CA PRO A 49 2.42 -0.48 -2.28
C PRO A 49 2.70 0.56 -1.19
N GLY A 50 1.95 1.67 -1.21
CA GLY A 50 2.11 2.67 -0.17
C GLY A 50 1.23 3.91 -0.30
N HIS A 51 1.61 4.94 0.44
CA HIS A 51 0.87 6.20 0.63
C HIS A 51 -0.61 5.92 0.92
N ASN A 52 -0.83 5.11 1.95
CA ASN A 52 -2.14 4.59 2.23
C ASN A 52 -3.01 5.62 2.97
N SER A 53 -4.31 5.41 2.88
CA SER A 53 -5.31 5.94 3.80
C SER A 53 -6.18 4.77 4.31
N PHE A 54 -7.13 5.09 5.18
CA PHE A 54 -8.09 4.14 5.72
C PHE A 54 -9.50 4.67 5.52
N THR A 55 -10.43 3.77 5.23
CA THR A 55 -11.87 4.03 5.21
C THR A 55 -12.58 2.78 5.75
N GLU A 56 -13.90 2.75 5.69
CA GLU A 56 -14.70 1.63 6.18
C GLU A 56 -15.85 1.33 5.23
N LEU A 57 -16.30 0.08 5.22
CA LEU A 57 -17.56 -0.31 4.61
C LEU A 57 -18.74 0.19 5.46
N PRO A 58 -19.99 0.17 4.94
CA PRO A 58 -21.16 0.62 5.69
C PRO A 58 -21.42 -0.10 7.02
N ASP A 59 -20.87 -1.30 7.20
CA ASP A 59 -20.95 -2.08 8.44
C ASP A 59 -19.80 -1.82 9.42
N GLY A 60 -18.90 -0.88 9.11
CA GLY A 60 -17.73 -0.53 9.92
C GLY A 60 -16.48 -1.39 9.63
N THR A 61 -16.53 -2.30 8.66
CA THR A 61 -15.36 -3.12 8.30
C THR A 61 -14.23 -2.23 7.76
N PRO A 62 -13.01 -2.25 8.35
CA PRO A 62 -11.90 -1.41 7.91
C PRO A 62 -11.40 -1.77 6.50
N VAL A 63 -11.08 -0.74 5.72
CA VAL A 63 -10.55 -0.83 4.36
C VAL A 63 -9.24 -0.08 4.26
N LEU A 64 -8.20 -0.78 3.80
CA LEU A 64 -6.92 -0.20 3.44
C LEU A 64 -6.99 0.32 2.00
N VAL A 65 -6.77 1.62 1.81
CA VAL A 65 -6.68 2.26 0.49
C VAL A 65 -5.23 2.64 0.24
N TYR A 66 -4.65 2.28 -0.90
CA TYR A 66 -3.23 2.51 -1.22
C TYR A 66 -3.03 2.63 -2.73
N HIS A 67 -1.81 2.97 -3.17
CA HIS A 67 -1.44 2.81 -4.57
C HIS A 67 -0.39 1.73 -4.76
N ALA A 68 -0.35 1.10 -5.93
CA ALA A 68 0.74 0.22 -6.37
C ALA A 68 0.85 0.24 -7.90
N ARG A 69 1.96 -0.29 -8.43
CA ARG A 69 2.15 -0.60 -9.86
C ARG A 69 1.97 -2.10 -10.11
N THR A 70 1.83 -2.45 -11.38
CA THR A 70 1.68 -3.83 -11.91
C THR A 70 2.94 -4.34 -12.61
N TYR A 71 3.99 -3.52 -12.65
CA TYR A 71 5.28 -3.82 -13.27
C TYR A 71 6.42 -3.24 -12.43
N THR A 72 7.64 -3.75 -12.69
CA THR A 72 8.84 -3.45 -11.90
C THR A 72 9.78 -2.46 -12.58
N GLU A 73 9.85 -2.47 -13.91
CA GLU A 73 10.73 -1.60 -14.69
C GLU A 73 10.06 -0.24 -14.93
N ILE A 74 10.69 0.82 -14.43
CA ILE A 74 10.24 2.21 -14.63
C ILE A 74 11.26 2.89 -15.54
N VAL A 75 10.80 3.35 -16.70
CA VAL A 75 11.63 4.09 -17.65
C VAL A 75 11.56 5.59 -17.34
N GLY A 76 12.69 6.18 -16.94
CA GLY A 76 12.77 7.60 -16.59
C GLY A 76 12.46 7.89 -15.12
N ASP A 77 11.99 9.11 -14.83
CA ASP A 77 11.66 9.54 -13.46
C ASP A 77 10.36 8.87 -12.96
N PRO A 78 10.39 8.10 -11.86
CA PRO A 78 9.20 7.47 -11.28
C PRO A 78 8.08 8.44 -10.89
N LEU A 79 8.38 9.73 -10.70
CA LEU A 79 7.38 10.76 -10.46
C LEU A 79 6.54 11.05 -11.71
N ARG A 80 7.13 10.87 -12.90
CA ARG A 80 6.48 11.12 -14.21
C ARG A 80 5.80 9.88 -14.79
N ASP A 81 6.08 8.71 -14.23
CA ASP A 81 5.36 7.48 -14.53
C ASP A 81 3.94 7.55 -13.92
N PRO A 82 2.88 7.49 -14.76
CA PRO A 82 1.51 7.74 -14.30
C PRO A 82 0.81 6.50 -13.75
N ASN A 83 1.42 5.32 -13.77
CA ASN A 83 0.72 4.04 -13.58
C ASN A 83 0.72 3.55 -12.12
N ARG A 84 0.74 4.48 -11.16
CA ARG A 84 0.37 4.15 -9.77
C ARG A 84 -1.14 4.12 -9.69
N HIS A 85 -1.71 2.92 -9.60
CA HIS A 85 -3.15 2.73 -9.55
C HIS A 85 -3.64 2.72 -8.11
N ALA A 86 -4.75 3.42 -7.85
CA ALA A 86 -5.42 3.37 -6.56
C ALA A 86 -6.09 2.00 -6.36
N ARG A 87 -5.93 1.44 -5.16
CA ARG A 87 -6.37 0.11 -4.77
C ARG A 87 -7.05 0.19 -3.40
N ALA A 88 -7.97 -0.74 -3.15
CA ALA A 88 -8.63 -0.87 -1.85
C ALA A 88 -8.84 -2.34 -1.53
N GLN A 89 -8.55 -2.75 -0.30
CA GLN A 89 -8.83 -4.09 0.21
C GLN A 89 -9.24 -4.04 1.68
N VAL A 90 -10.05 -5.00 2.12
CA VAL A 90 -10.40 -5.15 3.55
C VAL A 90 -9.12 -5.39 4.35
N LEU A 91 -9.02 -4.74 5.52
CA LEU A 91 -7.96 -4.96 6.51
C LEU A 91 -8.57 -5.68 7.72
N PRO A 92 -8.39 -7.01 7.84
CA PRO A 92 -8.88 -7.75 8.99
C PRO A 92 -8.13 -7.36 10.27
N PHE A 93 -8.75 -7.63 11.41
CA PHE A 93 -8.14 -7.47 12.73
C PHE A 93 -8.18 -8.82 13.46
N ASP A 94 -7.14 -9.14 14.23
CA ASP A 94 -7.11 -10.33 15.07
C ASP A 94 -7.92 -10.15 16.37
N ASP A 95 -8.05 -11.23 17.16
CA ASP A 95 -8.79 -11.23 18.44
C ASP A 95 -8.18 -10.28 19.49
N HIS A 96 -6.96 -9.79 19.25
CA HIS A 96 -6.26 -8.83 20.11
C HIS A 96 -6.40 -7.38 19.61
N GLY A 97 -7.14 -7.15 18.52
CA GLY A 97 -7.34 -5.82 17.94
C GLY A 97 -6.15 -5.32 17.13
N ASN A 98 -5.25 -6.20 16.69
CA ASN A 98 -4.16 -5.82 15.79
C ASN A 98 -4.57 -5.99 14.32
N PRO A 99 -4.16 -5.07 13.43
CA PRO A 99 -4.40 -5.22 11.99
C PRO A 99 -3.59 -6.40 11.41
N VAL A 100 -4.27 -7.25 10.65
CA VAL A 100 -3.69 -8.35 9.87
C VAL A 100 -3.39 -7.86 8.47
N TRP A 101 -2.21 -7.25 8.29
CA TRP A 101 -1.85 -6.52 7.07
C TRP A 101 -1.86 -7.35 5.78
N GLY A 102 -1.49 -8.63 5.86
CA GLY A 102 -1.43 -9.50 4.68
C GLY A 102 -0.53 -8.95 3.57
N THR A 103 -0.99 -9.12 2.32
CA THR A 103 -0.28 -8.73 1.10
C THR A 103 -1.25 -8.01 0.15
N PRO A 104 -0.79 -7.19 -0.81
CA PRO A 104 -1.65 -6.67 -1.87
C PRO A 104 -2.43 -7.80 -2.57
N VAL A 105 -3.74 -7.64 -2.72
CA VAL A 105 -4.56 -8.64 -3.43
C VAL A 105 -4.34 -8.56 -4.95
N PRO A 106 -4.39 -9.71 -5.67
CA PRO A 106 -4.29 -9.72 -7.13
C PRO A 106 -5.42 -8.92 -7.80
N ASP A 107 -5.12 -8.41 -8.99
CA ASP A 107 -6.12 -7.74 -9.82
C ASP A 107 -7.23 -8.70 -10.26
N THR A 108 -8.47 -8.23 -10.22
CA THR A 108 -9.67 -8.96 -10.70
C THR A 108 -10.23 -8.37 -12.00
N ARG A 109 -9.60 -7.32 -12.52
CA ARG A 109 -9.99 -6.60 -13.75
C ARG A 109 -8.75 -6.32 -14.59
N PRO A 110 -8.88 -6.12 -15.91
CA PRO A 110 -7.77 -5.70 -16.74
C PRO A 110 -7.13 -4.41 -16.23
N VAL A 111 -5.82 -4.42 -16.14
CA VAL A 111 -4.97 -3.28 -15.75
C VAL A 111 -3.81 -3.19 -16.73
N PRO A 112 -3.23 -2.01 -16.98
CA PRO A 112 -1.99 -1.91 -17.74
C PRO A 112 -0.91 -2.77 -17.08
N THR A 113 -0.12 -3.48 -17.89
CA THR A 113 0.99 -4.34 -17.42
C THR A 113 2.35 -3.83 -17.87
N SER A 114 2.40 -2.73 -18.61
CA SER A 114 3.62 -2.08 -19.09
C SER A 114 3.49 -0.56 -19.05
N THR A 115 4.58 0.12 -19.40
CA THR A 115 4.65 1.57 -19.59
C THR A 115 4.09 2.03 -20.94
N ASP A 116 3.62 1.12 -21.79
CA ASP A 116 3.14 1.45 -23.13
C ASP A 116 1.81 2.22 -23.04
N VAL A 117 1.81 3.44 -23.54
CA VAL A 117 0.59 4.24 -23.66
C VAL A 117 -0.18 3.74 -24.87
N LEU A 118 -1.24 2.97 -24.63
CA LEU A 118 -2.16 2.55 -25.68
C LEU A 118 -2.78 3.78 -26.34
N GLY A 119 -2.79 3.80 -27.68
CA GLY A 119 -3.51 4.80 -28.43
C GLY A 119 -5.02 4.74 -28.14
N PRO A 120 -5.80 5.75 -28.56
CA PRO A 120 -7.25 5.80 -28.32
C PRO A 120 -8.02 4.59 -28.89
N ALA A 121 -7.40 3.78 -29.75
CA ALA A 121 -7.95 2.55 -30.31
C ALA A 121 -7.81 1.31 -29.41
N GLY A 122 -7.05 1.37 -28.30
CA GLY A 122 -6.96 0.29 -27.31
C GLY A 122 -6.33 -1.02 -27.79
N VAL A 123 -5.49 -0.97 -28.84
CA VAL A 123 -4.65 -2.09 -29.29
C VAL A 123 -3.18 -1.82 -29.00
#